data_AF-A0A954KSS4-F1
#
_entry.id   AF-A0A954KSS4-F1
#
_cell.length_a   1.000
_cell.length_b   1.000
_cell.length_c   1.000
_cell.angle_alpha   90.00
_cell.angle_beta   90.00
_cell.angle_gamma   90.00
#
_symmetry.space_group_name_H-M   'P 1'
#
loop_
_entity.id
_entity.type
_entity.pdbx_description
1 polymer ?
#
loop_
_entity_poly.entity_id
_entity_poly.type
_entity_poly.pdbx_seq_one_letter_code
_entity_poly.pdbx_strand_id
1 'polypeptide(L)'
;MPSSLKLASVSLLSIYFISSPLRAAEGVKSIDLTNAIVVVQNENNHAASQLLIDEVAVRTGLNWKRTTNWPDQKTIVALTSDRTASANNLTSKEHTAHKPESYHVQVQQRENGQTIVWVAGHDDRGLLFGVGALLRKLEWSQGQVLVPTDLNLAVTPAYPIRGHQIGYRARANSWDAWTIQQFEQYVRDLAVFGTNAIENIPFQDPRHNSMMKYERREFNRMLSEVCDKYDLDYWVWTPADFDLNDAQLRADMLRRHKELYTDCPRLDGVFFPAGDPGENPPELVLPFLEEIAGPLREAHPHAKIWMSLQLLSDENEDKVFDYINEKQPDWLGGLVAGPSSMPIPEIRKRLPEQYQFRLYPDITHNKLCQYIVPEWDPALANTLGREAINPRPVEFAHLHNLFAPYSDGFISYSDGVHDDVNKIIYSARSVDPNGDVREILIDYCRYFFDPAVAEEAADGILALERNWHGSLVENGSIEATLRLWQELETKAPQLKENWRWQMNLVRAYYDAYTRRRLIYETKLAEEANSVLRQASETDADSAMIKATLILNRSITEPASP
;
A
#
# COMPACT_ATOMS: atom_id res chain seq x y z
N MET A 1 20.23 52.24 43.92
CA MET A 1 19.18 53.22 44.30
C MET A 1 19.08 54.27 43.19
N PRO A 2 17.87 54.72 42.83
CA PRO A 2 17.31 54.36 41.53
C PRO A 2 16.95 55.57 40.65
N SER A 3 16.75 55.31 39.35
CA SER A 3 15.78 56.05 38.53
C SER A 3 15.20 55.13 37.47
N SER A 4 13.91 54.87 37.65
CA SER A 4 12.98 54.19 36.76
C SER A 4 12.87 54.82 35.38
N LEU A 5 12.62 54.03 34.34
CA LEU A 5 11.50 54.25 33.42
C LEU A 5 11.19 52.97 32.62
N LYS A 6 9.92 52.57 32.65
CA LYS A 6 9.34 51.48 31.86
C LYS A 6 9.27 51.89 30.39
N LEU A 7 9.69 51.02 29.47
CA LEU A 7 9.22 51.05 28.09
C LEU A 7 8.54 49.73 27.77
N ALA A 8 7.23 49.82 27.53
CA ALA A 8 6.45 48.79 26.87
C ALA A 8 6.88 48.73 25.40
N SER A 9 7.33 47.55 24.95
CA SER A 9 7.56 47.27 23.54
C SER A 9 6.39 46.45 23.04
N VAL A 10 5.50 47.09 22.29
CA VAL A 10 4.42 46.46 21.54
C VAL A 10 5.05 45.83 20.30
N SER A 11 5.21 44.51 20.29
CA SER A 11 5.55 43.77 19.08
C SER A 11 4.27 43.50 18.29
N LEU A 12 4.01 44.34 17.28
CA LEU A 12 3.05 44.04 16.23
C LEU A 12 3.57 42.85 15.42
N LEU A 13 2.96 41.67 15.57
CA LEU A 13 3.09 40.57 14.63
C LEU A 13 2.27 40.94 13.38
N SER A 14 2.94 41.40 12.33
CA SER A 14 2.35 41.54 11.00
C SER A 14 2.18 40.14 10.38
N ILE A 15 0.95 39.61 10.47
CA ILE A 15 0.54 38.41 9.72
C ILE A 15 0.44 38.82 8.25
N TYR A 16 1.44 38.46 7.44
CA TYR A 16 1.31 38.51 5.99
C TYR A 16 0.36 37.38 5.56
N PHE A 17 -0.93 37.70 5.45
CA PHE A 17 -1.84 36.92 4.63
C PHE A 17 -1.45 37.12 3.16
N ILE A 18 -0.68 36.19 2.60
CA ILE A 18 -0.61 36.02 1.16
C ILE A 18 -1.95 35.39 0.74
N SER A 19 -2.94 36.25 0.51
CA SER A 19 -4.16 35.86 -0.18
C SER A 19 -3.81 35.58 -1.64
N SER A 20 -3.44 34.34 -1.96
CA SER A 20 -3.48 33.86 -3.33
C SER A 20 -4.92 34.00 -3.83
N PRO A 21 -5.18 34.68 -4.96
CA PRO A 21 -6.53 34.74 -5.48
C PRO A 21 -6.97 33.31 -5.81
N LEU A 22 -8.14 32.89 -5.30
CA LEU A 22 -8.87 31.76 -5.84
C LEU A 22 -9.00 32.01 -7.34
N ARG A 23 -8.20 31.31 -8.14
CA ARG A 23 -8.56 31.06 -9.53
C ARG A 23 -9.83 30.22 -9.44
N ALA A 24 -10.95 30.79 -9.85
CA ALA A 24 -12.08 29.99 -10.27
C ALA A 24 -11.54 29.00 -11.31
N ALA A 25 -11.63 27.70 -11.02
CA ALA A 25 -11.28 26.67 -11.96
C ALA A 25 -12.18 26.86 -13.19
N GLU A 26 -11.63 27.34 -14.30
CA GLU A 26 -12.25 27.10 -15.60
C GLU A 26 -12.40 25.57 -15.70
N GLY A 27 -13.64 25.09 -15.78
CA GLY A 27 -13.93 23.66 -15.73
C GLY A 27 -13.05 22.92 -16.74
N VAL A 28 -12.33 21.90 -16.28
CA VAL A 28 -11.52 21.03 -17.12
C VAL A 28 -12.43 20.51 -18.23
N LYS A 29 -12.14 20.88 -19.47
CA LYS A 29 -12.90 20.37 -20.62
C LYS A 29 -12.65 18.87 -20.69
N SER A 30 -13.72 18.10 -20.81
CA SER A 30 -13.66 16.64 -20.86
C SER A 30 -14.21 16.11 -22.18
N ILE A 31 -13.77 14.90 -22.55
CA ILE A 31 -14.26 14.17 -23.73
C ILE A 31 -15.07 12.97 -23.28
N ASP A 32 -16.21 12.80 -23.93
CA ASP A 32 -17.10 11.67 -23.72
C ASP A 32 -16.56 10.40 -24.38
N LEU A 33 -16.27 9.39 -23.55
CA LEU A 33 -15.81 8.06 -23.94
C LEU A 33 -16.94 7.01 -23.89
N THR A 34 -18.19 7.40 -23.61
CA THR A 34 -19.32 6.46 -23.39
C THR A 34 -19.49 5.46 -24.52
N ASN A 35 -19.27 5.88 -25.77
CA ASN A 35 -19.36 5.06 -26.98
C ASN A 35 -17.99 4.69 -27.57
N ALA A 36 -16.93 4.71 -26.75
CA ALA A 36 -15.59 4.38 -27.21
C ALA A 36 -15.47 2.90 -27.58
N ILE A 37 -14.56 2.63 -28.53
CA ILE A 37 -14.11 1.29 -28.87
C ILE A 37 -12.65 1.17 -28.44
N VAL A 38 -12.31 0.05 -27.80
CA VAL A 38 -10.94 -0.26 -27.41
C VAL A 38 -10.24 -0.94 -28.57
N VAL A 39 -9.24 -0.28 -29.13
CA VAL A 39 -8.41 -0.81 -30.22
C VAL A 39 -7.13 -1.35 -29.61
N VAL A 40 -6.83 -2.62 -29.86
CA VAL A 40 -5.58 -3.27 -29.42
C VAL A 40 -4.72 -3.60 -30.64
N GLN A 41 -3.41 -3.43 -30.50
CA GLN A 41 -2.45 -3.72 -31.57
C GLN A 41 -2.34 -5.22 -31.89
N ASN A 42 -2.38 -6.07 -30.87
CA ASN A 42 -2.29 -7.52 -30.98
C ASN A 42 -3.22 -8.19 -29.94
N GLU A 43 -3.48 -9.49 -30.10
CA GLU A 43 -4.28 -10.27 -29.14
C GLU A 43 -3.54 -10.53 -27.81
N ASN A 44 -2.21 -10.33 -27.75
CA ASN A 44 -1.41 -10.52 -26.54
C ASN A 44 -1.67 -9.41 -25.49
N ASN A 45 -2.16 -8.24 -25.90
CA ASN A 45 -2.58 -7.14 -25.00
C ASN A 45 -3.90 -7.43 -24.26
N HIS A 46 -4.21 -8.72 -24.04
CA HIS A 46 -5.45 -9.21 -23.48
C HIS A 46 -5.66 -8.72 -22.04
N ALA A 47 -4.65 -8.85 -21.18
CA ALA A 47 -4.79 -8.53 -19.76
C ALA A 47 -5.08 -7.04 -19.52
N ALA A 48 -4.31 -6.13 -20.14
CA ALA A 48 -4.50 -4.69 -20.02
C ALA A 48 -5.84 -4.22 -20.62
N SER A 49 -6.21 -4.73 -21.80
CA SER A 49 -7.51 -4.39 -22.41
C SER A 49 -8.70 -4.92 -21.61
N GLN A 50 -8.59 -6.13 -21.06
CA GLN A 50 -9.62 -6.73 -20.21
C GLN A 50 -9.78 -5.94 -18.91
N LEU A 51 -8.67 -5.58 -18.24
CA LEU A 51 -8.69 -4.72 -17.06
C LEU A 51 -9.46 -3.42 -17.35
N LEU A 52 -9.12 -2.70 -18.41
CA LEU A 52 -9.81 -1.47 -18.78
C LEU A 52 -11.32 -1.68 -18.98
N ILE A 53 -11.71 -2.68 -19.76
CA ILE A 53 -13.11 -2.93 -20.11
C ILE A 53 -13.91 -3.34 -18.87
N ASP A 54 -13.37 -4.23 -18.04
CA ASP A 54 -14.00 -4.70 -16.81
C ASP A 54 -14.21 -3.56 -15.82
N GLU A 55 -13.17 -2.76 -15.55
CA GLU A 55 -13.25 -1.67 -14.56
C GLU A 55 -14.21 -0.57 -15.01
N VAL A 56 -14.27 -0.27 -16.32
CA VAL A 56 -15.27 0.65 -16.88
C VAL A 56 -16.68 0.05 -16.76
N ALA A 57 -16.86 -1.23 -17.11
CA ALA A 57 -18.15 -1.89 -17.06
C ALA A 57 -18.73 -1.95 -15.64
N VAL A 58 -17.91 -2.28 -14.63
CA VAL A 58 -18.34 -2.35 -13.23
C VAL A 58 -18.75 -0.98 -12.70
N ARG A 59 -18.07 0.10 -13.10
CA ARG A 59 -18.35 1.48 -12.62
C ARG A 59 -19.51 2.16 -13.33
N THR A 60 -19.74 1.83 -14.60
CA THR A 60 -20.65 2.60 -15.46
C THR A 60 -21.79 1.76 -16.04
N GLY A 61 -21.68 0.43 -16.03
CA GLY A 61 -22.59 -0.47 -16.76
C GLY A 61 -22.40 -0.47 -18.28
N LEU A 62 -21.38 0.22 -18.81
CA LEU A 62 -21.09 0.27 -20.24
C LEU A 62 -20.39 -1.02 -20.71
N ASN A 63 -20.67 -1.42 -21.95
CA ASN A 63 -20.04 -2.59 -22.58
C ASN A 63 -19.16 -2.14 -23.75
N TRP A 64 -17.93 -1.75 -23.44
CA TRP A 64 -16.94 -1.40 -24.44
C TRP A 64 -16.48 -2.63 -25.22
N LYS A 65 -16.41 -2.50 -26.54
CA LYS A 65 -15.95 -3.56 -27.43
C LYS A 65 -14.46 -3.44 -27.67
N ARG A 66 -13.77 -4.58 -27.74
CA ARG A 66 -12.38 -4.70 -28.19
C ARG A 66 -12.31 -5.04 -29.68
N THR A 67 -11.35 -4.48 -30.40
CA THR A 67 -11.05 -4.85 -31.79
C THR A 67 -9.56 -4.65 -32.11
N THR A 68 -9.06 -5.38 -33.11
CA THR A 68 -7.73 -5.19 -33.71
C THR A 68 -7.77 -4.31 -34.96
N ASN A 69 -8.96 -4.02 -35.48
CA ASN A 69 -9.14 -3.16 -36.66
C ASN A 69 -9.39 -1.72 -36.23
N TRP A 70 -8.81 -0.75 -36.92
CA TRP A 70 -9.09 0.67 -36.66
C TRP A 70 -10.51 1.04 -37.13
N PRO A 71 -11.45 1.39 -36.24
CA PRO A 71 -12.84 1.66 -36.61
C PRO A 71 -13.05 3.11 -37.09
N ASP A 72 -14.09 3.32 -37.89
CA ASP A 72 -14.62 4.66 -38.21
C ASP A 72 -15.55 5.16 -37.09
N GLN A 73 -14.98 5.26 -35.87
CA GLN A 73 -15.68 5.68 -34.67
C GLN A 73 -15.19 7.07 -34.25
N LYS A 74 -16.08 7.92 -33.72
CA LYS A 74 -15.70 9.27 -33.26
C LYS A 74 -14.73 9.26 -32.08
N THR A 75 -14.80 8.25 -31.22
CA THR A 75 -13.97 8.15 -30.01
C THR A 75 -13.36 6.76 -29.91
N ILE A 76 -12.04 6.68 -29.74
CA ILE A 76 -11.27 5.44 -29.67
C ILE A 76 -10.37 5.48 -28.43
N VAL A 77 -10.20 4.34 -27.76
CA VAL A 77 -9.09 4.12 -26.81
C VAL A 77 -8.12 3.13 -27.45
N ALA A 78 -6.92 3.57 -27.79
CA ALA A 78 -5.92 2.78 -28.51
C ALA A 78 -4.81 2.31 -27.55
N LEU A 79 -4.64 0.98 -27.47
CA LEU A 79 -3.71 0.30 -26.57
C LEU A 79 -2.59 -0.37 -27.39
N THR A 80 -1.34 -0.04 -27.07
CA THR A 80 -0.17 -0.50 -27.83
C THR A 80 1.03 -0.77 -26.90
N SER A 81 1.76 -1.85 -27.19
CA SER A 81 3.04 -2.21 -26.59
C SER A 81 3.97 -2.60 -27.76
N ASP A 82 5.23 -2.18 -27.71
CA ASP A 82 6.31 -2.42 -28.71
C ASP A 82 6.64 -1.31 -29.73
N ARG A 83 7.96 -1.15 -29.95
CA ARG A 83 8.67 -0.14 -30.76
C ARG A 83 8.55 -0.34 -32.28
N THR A 84 8.06 -1.48 -32.78
CA THR A 84 8.26 -1.87 -34.20
C THR A 84 7.02 -1.83 -35.11
N ALA A 85 5.85 -1.43 -34.61
CA ALA A 85 4.64 -1.44 -35.43
C ALA A 85 4.50 -0.21 -36.35
N SER A 86 5.27 -0.24 -37.44
CA SER A 86 4.82 0.33 -38.72
C SER A 86 3.74 -0.53 -39.40
N ALA A 87 3.19 -1.54 -38.72
CA ALA A 87 2.32 -2.54 -39.34
C ALA A 87 0.85 -2.14 -39.42
N ASN A 88 0.32 -1.18 -38.62
CA ASN A 88 -1.12 -0.88 -38.56
C ASN A 88 -1.50 0.61 -38.39
N ASN A 89 -0.65 1.58 -38.76
CA ASN A 89 -0.91 3.04 -38.61
C ASN A 89 -1.19 3.52 -37.15
N LEU A 90 -1.00 2.66 -36.15
CA LEU A 90 -1.02 2.99 -34.73
C LEU A 90 0.35 3.59 -34.36
N THR A 91 0.51 4.90 -34.45
CA THR A 91 1.73 5.57 -33.96
C THR A 91 1.33 6.73 -33.05
N SER A 92 1.65 6.63 -31.76
CA SER A 92 1.92 7.81 -30.97
C SER A 92 3.29 8.32 -31.42
N LYS A 93 3.36 9.53 -32.00
CA LYS A 93 4.62 10.10 -32.50
C LYS A 93 5.57 10.52 -31.38
N GLU A 94 5.15 10.42 -30.11
CA GLU A 94 5.91 10.88 -28.95
C GLU A 94 6.38 9.71 -28.08
N HIS A 95 7.67 9.75 -27.78
CA HIS A 95 8.49 8.67 -27.27
C HIS A 95 8.09 8.23 -25.85
N THR A 96 7.61 6.99 -25.69
CA THR A 96 7.75 6.30 -24.41
C THR A 96 9.26 6.16 -24.13
N ALA A 97 9.69 6.49 -22.91
CA ALA A 97 11.08 6.32 -22.53
C ALA A 97 11.53 4.87 -22.75
N HIS A 98 12.81 4.66 -23.07
CA HIS A 98 13.36 3.33 -23.38
C HIS A 98 13.63 2.45 -22.15
N LYS A 99 12.93 2.68 -21.03
CA LYS A 99 13.08 1.87 -19.81
C LYS A 99 11.90 0.91 -19.66
N PRO A 100 12.12 -0.31 -19.14
CA PRO A 100 11.05 -1.24 -18.81
C PRO A 100 9.92 -0.56 -18.05
N GLU A 101 8.69 -1.02 -18.30
CA GLU A 101 7.48 -0.57 -17.61
C GLU A 101 7.10 0.91 -17.84
N SER A 102 7.82 1.64 -18.70
CA SER A 102 7.47 3.02 -19.04
C SER A 102 6.21 3.07 -19.89
N TYR A 103 5.42 4.14 -19.75
CA TYR A 103 4.19 4.31 -20.51
C TYR A 103 3.85 5.78 -20.79
N HIS A 104 2.97 5.98 -21.75
CA HIS A 104 2.43 7.27 -22.15
C HIS A 104 0.91 7.20 -22.33
N VAL A 105 0.18 8.12 -21.71
CA VAL A 105 -1.28 8.27 -21.85
C VAL A 105 -1.56 9.65 -22.42
N GLN A 106 -2.20 9.74 -23.58
CA GLN A 106 -2.44 11.01 -24.25
C GLN A 106 -3.80 11.07 -24.94
N VAL A 107 -4.50 12.18 -24.78
CA VAL A 107 -5.69 12.50 -25.55
C VAL A 107 -5.30 13.30 -26.79
N GLN A 108 -5.68 12.81 -27.97
CA GLN A 108 -5.43 13.43 -29.27
C GLN A 108 -6.74 13.66 -30.01
N GLN A 109 -7.01 14.91 -30.38
CA GLN A 109 -8.08 15.26 -31.30
C GLN A 109 -7.51 15.42 -32.71
N ARG A 110 -8.00 14.65 -33.67
CA ARG A 110 -7.60 14.73 -35.08
C ARG A 110 -8.42 15.77 -35.84
N GLU A 111 -7.86 16.29 -36.93
CA GLU A 111 -8.51 17.27 -37.81
C GLU A 111 -9.83 16.75 -38.41
N ASN A 112 -9.98 15.44 -38.58
CA ASN A 112 -11.22 14.80 -39.05
C ASN A 112 -12.32 14.71 -37.96
N GLY A 113 -12.09 15.26 -36.76
CA GLY A 113 -13.03 15.25 -35.64
C GLY A 113 -13.01 13.98 -34.80
N GLN A 114 -12.12 13.01 -35.09
CA GLN A 114 -11.93 11.80 -34.28
C GLN A 114 -11.10 12.12 -33.04
N THR A 115 -11.54 11.68 -31.87
CA THR A 115 -10.75 11.67 -30.63
C THR A 115 -10.14 10.30 -30.41
N ILE A 116 -8.86 10.28 -30.04
CA ILE A 116 -8.14 9.07 -29.66
C ILE A 116 -7.52 9.28 -28.29
N VAL A 117 -7.78 8.35 -27.37
CA VAL A 117 -7.04 8.20 -26.12
C VAL A 117 -5.98 7.15 -26.34
N TRP A 118 -4.73 7.56 -26.46
CA TRP A 118 -3.59 6.66 -26.58
C TRP A 118 -3.15 6.18 -25.19
N VAL A 119 -2.92 4.88 -25.07
CA VAL A 119 -2.17 4.26 -23.98
C VAL A 119 -1.08 3.41 -24.61
N ALA A 120 0.15 3.88 -24.50
CA ALA A 120 1.33 3.23 -25.07
C ALA A 120 2.27 2.77 -23.97
N GLY A 121 2.53 1.47 -23.89
CA GLY A 121 3.55 0.88 -23.03
C GLY A 121 4.86 0.65 -23.77
N HIS A 122 5.99 0.70 -23.06
CA HIS A 122 7.27 0.21 -23.56
C HIS A 122 7.22 -1.30 -23.81
N ASP A 123 6.61 -2.02 -22.87
CA ASP A 123 6.34 -3.45 -22.83
C ASP A 123 4.89 -3.67 -22.36
N ASP A 124 4.46 -4.93 -22.28
CA ASP A 124 3.07 -5.28 -21.89
C ASP A 124 2.75 -4.85 -20.45
N ARG A 125 3.74 -4.87 -19.56
CA ARG A 125 3.61 -4.39 -18.18
C ARG A 125 3.45 -2.86 -18.12
N GLY A 126 4.23 -2.12 -18.91
CA GLY A 126 4.06 -0.68 -19.11
C GLY A 126 2.68 -0.36 -19.66
N LEU A 127 2.16 -1.17 -20.59
CA LEU A 127 0.80 -1.00 -21.10
C LEU A 127 -0.26 -1.22 -20.00
N LEU A 128 -0.09 -2.24 -19.16
CA LEU A 128 -0.96 -2.49 -18.01
C LEU A 128 -0.97 -1.28 -17.05
N PHE A 129 0.20 -0.74 -16.70
CA PHE A 129 0.30 0.43 -15.82
C PHE A 129 -0.23 1.71 -16.47
N GLY A 130 -0.07 1.86 -17.79
CA GLY A 130 -0.69 2.94 -18.56
C GLY A 130 -2.22 2.87 -18.54
N VAL A 131 -2.80 1.67 -18.65
CA VAL A 131 -4.24 1.46 -18.45
C VAL A 131 -4.66 1.85 -17.03
N GLY A 132 -3.88 1.44 -16.02
CA GLY A 132 -4.09 1.88 -14.65
C GLY A 132 -4.09 3.40 -14.51
N ALA A 133 -3.13 4.09 -15.14
CA ALA A 133 -3.04 5.54 -15.15
C ALA A 133 -4.23 6.21 -15.82
N LEU A 134 -4.73 5.66 -16.93
CA LEU A 134 -5.96 6.13 -17.56
C LEU A 134 -7.15 5.98 -16.59
N LEU A 135 -7.35 4.79 -16.00
CA LEU A 135 -8.46 4.51 -15.08
C LEU A 135 -8.51 5.48 -13.89
N ARG A 136 -7.36 5.85 -13.32
CA ARG A 136 -7.26 6.84 -12.22
C ARG A 136 -7.64 8.26 -12.63
N LYS A 137 -7.64 8.57 -13.93
CA LYS A 137 -7.97 9.90 -14.49
C LYS A 137 -9.34 9.97 -15.16
N LEU A 138 -10.10 8.87 -15.20
CA LEU A 138 -11.46 8.87 -15.73
C LEU A 138 -12.44 9.46 -14.71
N GLU A 139 -13.29 10.34 -15.19
CA GLU A 139 -14.51 10.75 -14.49
C GLU A 139 -15.64 9.83 -14.95
N TRP A 140 -16.42 9.28 -14.03
CA TRP A 140 -17.38 8.22 -14.34
C TRP A 140 -18.64 8.33 -13.48
N SER A 141 -19.74 7.88 -14.05
CA SER A 141 -21.02 7.69 -13.38
C SER A 141 -21.83 6.63 -14.14
N GLN A 142 -23.01 6.25 -13.65
CA GLN A 142 -23.83 5.26 -14.33
C GLN A 142 -24.15 5.70 -15.78
N GLY A 143 -23.70 4.92 -16.75
CA GLY A 143 -23.90 5.16 -18.19
C GLY A 143 -23.01 6.24 -18.80
N GLN A 144 -22.02 6.77 -18.08
CA GLN A 144 -21.14 7.82 -18.59
C GLN A 144 -19.69 7.65 -18.12
N VAL A 145 -18.76 7.96 -19.03
CA VAL A 145 -17.33 8.03 -18.74
C VAL A 145 -16.70 9.16 -19.54
N LEU A 146 -15.92 10.00 -18.87
CA LEU A 146 -15.28 11.18 -19.41
C LEU A 146 -13.78 11.15 -19.12
N VAL A 147 -12.98 11.76 -20.00
CA VAL A 147 -11.53 11.94 -19.82
C VAL A 147 -11.15 13.41 -19.99
N PRO A 148 -10.19 13.96 -19.22
CA PRO A 148 -9.68 15.31 -19.43
C PRO A 148 -9.13 15.51 -20.85
N THR A 149 -9.49 16.61 -21.51
CA THR A 149 -9.05 16.93 -22.89
C THR A 149 -7.55 17.17 -23.00
N ASP A 150 -6.91 17.59 -21.91
CA ASP A 150 -5.50 17.93 -21.79
C ASP A 150 -4.65 16.80 -21.17
N LEU A 151 -5.23 15.61 -20.99
CA LEU A 151 -4.52 14.45 -20.45
C LEU A 151 -3.33 14.09 -21.34
N ASN A 152 -2.12 14.28 -20.80
CA ASN A 152 -0.85 13.93 -21.42
C ASN A 152 0.16 13.55 -20.32
N LEU A 153 0.35 12.26 -20.09
CA LEU A 153 1.18 11.71 -19.00
C LEU A 153 2.22 10.77 -19.57
N ALA A 154 3.50 11.09 -19.42
CA ALA A 154 4.60 10.17 -19.71
C ALA A 154 5.26 9.75 -18.39
N VAL A 155 5.33 8.46 -18.13
CA VAL A 155 5.80 7.90 -16.85
C VAL A 155 6.86 6.85 -17.09
N THR A 156 7.91 6.90 -16.28
CA THR A 156 8.94 5.88 -16.18
C THR A 156 9.14 5.59 -14.70
N PRO A 157 8.82 4.38 -14.22
CA PRO A 157 9.00 4.05 -12.80
C PRO A 157 10.44 4.29 -12.34
N ALA A 158 10.60 4.91 -11.17
CA ALA A 158 11.92 5.21 -10.61
C ALA A 158 12.62 3.95 -10.06
N TYR A 159 11.85 3.03 -9.47
CA TYR A 159 12.37 1.80 -8.87
C TYR A 159 11.80 0.55 -9.55
N PRO A 160 12.65 -0.46 -9.86
CA PRO A 160 12.21 -1.66 -10.57
C PRO A 160 11.46 -2.67 -9.69
N ILE A 161 11.57 -2.64 -8.36
CA ILE A 161 10.86 -3.58 -7.47
C ILE A 161 9.81 -2.82 -6.65
N ARG A 162 8.53 -3.14 -6.84
CA ARG A 162 7.40 -2.44 -6.18
C ARG A 162 6.34 -3.44 -5.80
N GLY A 163 6.41 -3.97 -4.59
CA GLY A 163 5.55 -5.07 -4.18
C GLY A 163 4.97 -5.00 -2.79
N HIS A 164 4.04 -5.90 -2.53
CA HIS A 164 3.42 -6.06 -1.21
C HIS A 164 3.30 -7.54 -0.88
N GLN A 165 3.55 -7.89 0.38
CA GLN A 165 3.23 -9.20 0.88
C GLN A 165 1.72 -9.34 1.06
N ILE A 166 1.15 -10.44 0.54
CA ILE A 166 -0.27 -10.81 0.63
C ILE A 166 -0.34 -12.25 1.15
N GLY A 167 -0.16 -12.42 2.45
CA GLY A 167 -0.05 -13.72 3.09
C GLY A 167 -1.41 -14.38 3.35
N TYR A 168 -1.68 -15.53 2.73
CA TYR A 168 -2.84 -16.35 3.06
C TYR A 168 -2.58 -17.26 4.27
N ARG A 169 -2.94 -16.78 5.46
CA ARG A 169 -2.63 -17.42 6.75
C ARG A 169 -3.66 -17.08 7.82
N ALA A 170 -3.74 -17.93 8.85
CA ALA A 170 -4.72 -17.80 9.91
C ALA A 170 -4.56 -16.54 10.81
N ARG A 171 -3.41 -15.85 10.71
CA ARG A 171 -3.12 -14.60 11.42
C ARG A 171 -3.34 -13.34 10.58
N ALA A 172 -3.70 -13.47 9.30
CA ALA A 172 -3.99 -12.30 8.48
C ALA A 172 -5.22 -11.59 9.04
N ASN A 173 -5.25 -10.27 8.93
CA ASN A 173 -6.36 -9.44 9.40
C ASN A 173 -7.62 -9.65 8.53
N SER A 174 -7.47 -10.04 7.25
CA SER A 174 -8.59 -10.05 6.29
C SER A 174 -8.59 -11.11 5.18
N TRP A 175 -7.42 -11.54 4.70
CA TRP A 175 -7.29 -12.28 3.44
C TRP A 175 -7.70 -13.75 3.52
N ASP A 176 -7.71 -14.32 4.71
CA ASP A 176 -8.15 -15.70 4.97
C ASP A 176 -9.61 -15.95 4.52
N ALA A 177 -10.47 -14.94 4.64
CA ALA A 177 -11.88 -14.99 4.24
C ALA A 177 -12.14 -14.71 2.74
N TRP A 178 -11.12 -14.35 1.95
CA TRP A 178 -11.30 -13.90 0.58
C TRP A 178 -11.49 -15.05 -0.41
N THR A 179 -12.33 -14.84 -1.43
CA THR A 179 -12.37 -15.73 -2.59
C THR A 179 -11.22 -15.43 -3.55
N ILE A 180 -10.90 -16.37 -4.43
CA ILE A 180 -9.93 -16.17 -5.52
C ILE A 180 -10.24 -14.91 -6.34
N GLN A 181 -11.51 -14.64 -6.63
CA GLN A 181 -11.90 -13.45 -7.39
C GLN A 181 -11.59 -12.15 -6.64
N GLN A 182 -11.71 -12.15 -5.31
CA GLN A 182 -11.33 -11.00 -4.48
C GLN A 182 -9.81 -10.80 -4.48
N PHE A 183 -9.03 -11.88 -4.42
CA PHE A 183 -7.58 -11.79 -4.58
C PHE A 183 -7.17 -11.27 -5.95
N GLU A 184 -7.76 -11.80 -7.04
CA GLU A 184 -7.48 -11.31 -8.39
C GLU A 184 -7.83 -9.84 -8.53
N GLN A 185 -9.01 -9.41 -8.05
CA GLN A 185 -9.39 -8.00 -8.05
C GLN A 185 -8.40 -7.15 -7.24
N TYR A 186 -7.95 -7.63 -6.08
CA TYR A 186 -6.99 -6.87 -5.26
C TYR A 186 -5.61 -6.76 -5.92
N VAL A 187 -5.15 -7.81 -6.60
CA VAL A 187 -3.91 -7.75 -7.39
C VAL A 187 -4.04 -6.76 -8.54
N ARG A 188 -5.19 -6.75 -9.24
CA ARG A 188 -5.50 -5.74 -10.27
C ARG A 188 -5.51 -4.32 -9.68
N ASP A 189 -6.15 -4.12 -8.53
CA ASP A 189 -6.20 -2.84 -7.83
C ASP A 189 -4.79 -2.33 -7.49
N LEU A 190 -3.90 -3.21 -7.02
CA LEU A 190 -2.51 -2.87 -6.72
C LEU A 190 -1.71 -2.53 -7.99
N ALA A 191 -1.91 -3.30 -9.07
CA ALA A 191 -1.29 -3.04 -10.36
C ALA A 191 -1.75 -1.71 -10.98
N VAL A 192 -3.01 -1.32 -10.77
CA VAL A 192 -3.53 0.00 -11.16
C VAL A 192 -2.71 1.13 -10.53
N PHE A 193 -2.08 0.95 -9.37
CA PHE A 193 -1.22 1.96 -8.74
C PHE A 193 0.28 1.69 -8.91
N GLY A 194 0.65 0.80 -9.83
CA GLY A 194 2.04 0.55 -10.22
C GLY A 194 2.76 -0.53 -9.43
N THR A 195 2.06 -1.31 -8.60
CA THR A 195 2.63 -2.52 -7.99
C THR A 195 3.00 -3.51 -9.11
N ASN A 196 4.23 -4.03 -9.08
CA ASN A 196 4.71 -5.04 -10.03
C ASN A 196 5.12 -6.37 -9.41
N ALA A 197 5.07 -6.50 -8.07
CA ALA A 197 5.41 -7.74 -7.38
C ALA A 197 4.43 -8.08 -6.26
N ILE A 198 4.10 -9.36 -6.11
CA ILE A 198 3.25 -9.89 -5.05
C ILE A 198 4.03 -10.97 -4.31
N GLU A 199 4.16 -10.85 -2.98
CA GLU A 199 4.86 -11.84 -2.16
C GLU A 199 3.88 -12.64 -1.29
N ASN A 200 3.95 -13.96 -1.33
CA ASN A 200 3.09 -14.84 -0.56
C ASN A 200 3.87 -15.56 0.56
N ILE A 201 3.16 -16.20 1.49
CA ILE A 201 3.71 -17.00 2.59
C ILE A 201 3.27 -18.47 2.41
N PRO A 202 4.03 -19.29 1.68
CA PRO A 202 3.56 -20.62 1.28
C PRO A 202 3.62 -21.68 2.38
N PHE A 203 4.43 -21.50 3.43
CA PHE A 203 4.76 -22.57 4.38
C PHE A 203 4.42 -22.29 5.85
N GLN A 204 4.01 -21.07 6.22
CA GLN A 204 3.90 -20.67 7.63
C GLN A 204 2.78 -21.40 8.38
N ASP A 205 3.20 -22.19 9.37
CA ASP A 205 2.44 -22.87 10.43
C ASP A 205 1.17 -23.68 10.02
N PRO A 206 0.79 -24.72 10.78
CA PRO A 206 -0.33 -25.58 10.41
C PRO A 206 -1.70 -25.02 10.82
N ARG A 207 -1.78 -23.80 11.39
CA ARG A 207 -3.08 -23.27 11.85
C ARG A 207 -3.98 -23.02 10.67
N HIS A 208 -5.21 -23.45 10.86
CA HIS A 208 -6.32 -23.24 9.96
C HIS A 208 -7.45 -22.65 10.80
N ASN A 209 -7.99 -21.50 10.37
CA ASN A 209 -9.16 -20.91 11.01
C ASN A 209 -10.41 -21.18 10.16
N SER A 210 -11.59 -20.97 10.72
CA SER A 210 -12.87 -21.28 10.05
C SER A 210 -13.20 -20.41 8.84
N MET A 211 -12.46 -19.31 8.61
CA MET A 211 -12.67 -18.40 7.49
C MET A 211 -11.89 -18.84 6.24
N MET A 212 -10.83 -19.62 6.42
CA MET A 212 -9.97 -20.09 5.33
C MET A 212 -10.74 -20.99 4.34
N LYS A 213 -10.90 -20.49 3.11
CA LYS A 213 -11.63 -21.14 2.01
C LYS A 213 -10.86 -22.18 1.20
N TYR A 214 -9.53 -22.17 1.23
CA TYR A 214 -8.69 -22.96 0.33
C TYR A 214 -7.55 -23.64 1.08
N GLU A 215 -7.06 -24.74 0.52
CA GLU A 215 -5.79 -25.31 0.96
C GLU A 215 -4.62 -24.42 0.52
N ARG A 216 -3.58 -24.31 1.35
CA ARG A 216 -2.47 -23.37 1.09
C ARG A 216 -1.75 -23.67 -0.22
N ARG A 217 -1.55 -24.95 -0.55
CA ARG A 217 -0.91 -25.37 -1.80
C ARG A 217 -1.72 -24.94 -3.03
N GLU A 218 -3.04 -25.08 -2.97
CA GLU A 218 -3.95 -24.61 -4.03
C GLU A 218 -3.86 -23.09 -4.16
N PHE A 219 -3.93 -22.37 -3.04
CA PHE A 219 -3.81 -20.91 -3.03
C PHE A 219 -2.48 -20.42 -3.63
N ASN A 220 -1.35 -21.06 -3.28
CA ASN A 220 -0.03 -20.69 -3.80
C ASN A 220 0.03 -20.78 -5.33
N ARG A 221 -0.56 -21.83 -5.91
CA ARG A 221 -0.66 -21.99 -7.36
C ARG A 221 -1.58 -20.94 -7.97
N MET A 222 -2.76 -20.74 -7.39
CA MET A 222 -3.73 -19.76 -7.89
C MET A 222 -3.16 -18.34 -7.92
N LEU A 223 -2.47 -17.91 -6.87
CA LEU A 223 -1.87 -16.57 -6.82
C LEU A 223 -0.74 -16.42 -7.85
N SER A 224 0.04 -17.49 -8.06
CA SER A 224 1.05 -17.56 -9.12
C SER A 224 0.43 -17.43 -10.53
N GLU A 225 -0.69 -18.12 -10.79
CA GLU A 225 -1.46 -18.01 -12.05
C GLU A 225 -2.00 -16.59 -12.28
N VAL A 226 -2.47 -15.92 -11.21
CA VAL A 226 -2.89 -14.51 -11.28
C VAL A 226 -1.72 -13.60 -11.63
N CYS A 227 -0.57 -13.79 -10.98
CA CYS A 227 0.63 -12.99 -11.26
C CYS A 227 1.12 -13.19 -12.70
N ASP A 228 1.12 -14.43 -13.19
CA ASP A 228 1.44 -14.76 -14.59
C ASP A 228 0.50 -14.05 -15.58
N LYS A 229 -0.81 -14.10 -15.34
CA LYS A 229 -1.84 -13.50 -16.20
C LYS A 229 -1.66 -11.99 -16.40
N TYR A 230 -1.21 -11.27 -15.37
CA TYR A 230 -1.02 -9.81 -15.43
C TYR A 230 0.45 -9.40 -15.58
N ASP A 231 1.35 -10.35 -15.83
CA ASP A 231 2.80 -10.14 -15.85
C ASP A 231 3.30 -9.35 -14.62
N LEU A 232 2.93 -9.81 -13.43
CA LEU A 232 3.45 -9.31 -12.16
C LEU A 232 4.37 -10.36 -11.55
N ASP A 233 5.44 -9.93 -10.90
CA ASP A 233 6.41 -10.84 -10.31
C ASP A 233 5.80 -11.56 -9.10
N TYR A 234 5.93 -12.88 -9.04
CA TYR A 234 5.47 -13.70 -7.93
C TYR A 234 6.64 -14.07 -7.01
N TRP A 235 6.52 -13.69 -5.75
CA TRP A 235 7.54 -13.89 -4.72
C TRP A 235 6.99 -14.76 -3.59
N VAL A 236 7.88 -15.42 -2.86
CA VAL A 236 7.51 -16.20 -1.67
C VAL A 236 8.45 -15.97 -0.50
N TRP A 237 7.89 -15.79 0.69
CA TRP A 237 8.60 -15.72 1.96
C TRP A 237 8.65 -17.10 2.62
N THR A 238 9.83 -17.70 2.71
CA THR A 238 10.03 -19.11 3.10
C THR A 238 11.08 -19.24 4.21
N PRO A 239 10.70 -19.05 5.49
CA PRO A 239 11.60 -19.27 6.61
C PRO A 239 11.85 -20.76 6.85
N ALA A 240 12.96 -21.07 7.51
CA ALA A 240 13.12 -22.33 8.23
C ALA A 240 12.83 -22.08 9.72
N ASP A 241 11.59 -22.33 10.15
CA ASP A 241 11.11 -22.16 11.53
C ASP A 241 11.55 -23.30 12.48
N PHE A 242 12.64 -23.98 12.14
CA PHE A 242 13.21 -25.12 12.85
C PHE A 242 14.75 -25.11 12.72
N ASP A 243 15.44 -25.89 13.55
CA ASP A 243 16.91 -26.05 13.46
C ASP A 243 17.29 -26.81 12.19
N LEU A 244 18.05 -26.18 11.29
CA LEU A 244 18.49 -26.77 10.03
C LEU A 244 19.39 -28.01 10.20
N ASN A 245 19.89 -28.31 11.40
CA ASN A 245 20.56 -29.59 11.69
C ASN A 245 19.59 -30.77 11.81
N ASP A 246 18.29 -30.52 12.00
CA ASP A 246 17.29 -31.58 11.97
C ASP A 246 17.17 -32.11 10.53
N ALA A 247 17.81 -33.25 10.28
CA ALA A 247 17.88 -33.85 8.95
C ALA A 247 16.50 -34.20 8.38
N GLN A 248 15.51 -34.54 9.22
CA GLN A 248 14.18 -34.89 8.77
C GLN A 248 13.41 -33.63 8.36
N LEU A 249 13.37 -32.61 9.22
CA LEU A 249 12.69 -31.35 8.93
C LEU A 249 13.33 -30.61 7.74
N ARG A 250 14.66 -30.65 7.65
CA ARG A 250 15.41 -30.12 6.49
C ARG A 250 15.02 -30.84 5.20
N ALA A 251 15.01 -32.18 5.20
CA ALA A 251 14.61 -32.96 4.03
C ALA A 251 13.15 -32.67 3.62
N ASP A 252 12.25 -32.53 4.58
CA ASP A 252 10.86 -32.15 4.32
C ASP A 252 10.73 -30.73 3.75
N MET A 253 11.52 -29.77 4.25
CA MET A 253 11.54 -28.41 3.70
C MET A 253 12.06 -28.41 2.25
N LEU A 254 13.16 -29.11 1.96
CA LEU A 254 13.68 -29.25 0.59
C LEU A 254 12.65 -29.86 -0.36
N ARG A 255 11.90 -30.87 0.09
CA ARG A 255 10.80 -31.46 -0.69
C ARG A 255 9.69 -30.45 -0.95
N ARG A 256 9.25 -29.70 0.08
CA ARG A 256 8.20 -28.67 -0.06
C ARG A 256 8.60 -27.55 -1.02
N HIS A 257 9.86 -27.13 -1.02
CA HIS A 257 10.39 -26.18 -2.01
C HIS A 257 10.26 -26.71 -3.43
N LYS A 258 10.72 -27.95 -3.70
CA LYS A 258 10.60 -28.57 -5.03
C LYS A 258 9.16 -28.69 -5.49
N GLU A 259 8.25 -29.08 -4.60
CA GLU A 259 6.82 -29.17 -4.87
C GLU A 259 6.25 -27.79 -5.24
N LEU A 260 6.51 -26.77 -4.43
CA LEU A 260 6.07 -25.39 -4.70
C LEU A 260 6.56 -24.87 -6.05
N TYR A 261 7.85 -25.07 -6.36
CA TYR A 261 8.45 -24.60 -7.61
C TYR A 261 7.83 -25.27 -8.83
N THR A 262 7.43 -26.54 -8.71
CA THR A 262 6.78 -27.29 -9.79
C THR A 262 5.31 -26.89 -9.96
N ASP A 263 4.61 -26.60 -8.87
CA ASP A 263 3.18 -26.29 -8.91
C ASP A 263 2.87 -24.86 -9.38
N CYS A 264 3.75 -23.90 -9.07
CA CYS A 264 3.58 -22.50 -9.42
C CYS A 264 4.08 -22.25 -10.86
N PRO A 265 3.21 -21.82 -11.80
CA PRO A 265 3.62 -21.52 -13.18
C PRO A 265 4.57 -20.33 -13.29
N ARG A 266 4.47 -19.37 -12.37
CA ARG A 266 5.38 -18.23 -12.24
C ARG A 266 5.98 -18.18 -10.85
N LEU A 267 7.28 -17.99 -10.76
CA LEU A 267 7.98 -17.68 -9.52
C LEU A 267 9.26 -16.90 -9.87
N ASP A 268 9.40 -15.69 -9.33
CA ASP A 268 10.47 -14.76 -9.67
C ASP A 268 11.46 -14.57 -8.51
N GLY A 269 11.01 -14.77 -7.26
CA GLY A 269 11.86 -14.60 -6.09
C GLY A 269 11.50 -15.47 -4.89
N VAL A 270 12.52 -16.02 -4.23
CA VAL A 270 12.38 -16.75 -2.96
C VAL A 270 13.11 -15.97 -1.88
N PHE A 271 12.38 -15.49 -0.88
CA PHE A 271 12.90 -14.70 0.24
C PHE A 271 13.02 -15.55 1.51
N PHE A 272 14.22 -15.65 2.05
CA PHE A 272 14.54 -16.29 3.31
C PHE A 272 14.87 -15.23 4.40
N PRO A 273 14.09 -15.12 5.50
CA PRO A 273 14.24 -14.06 6.51
C PRO A 273 15.34 -14.27 7.56
N ALA A 274 16.31 -15.16 7.31
CA ALA A 274 17.40 -15.51 8.22
C ALA A 274 16.94 -15.89 9.64
N GLY A 275 16.98 -14.97 10.61
CA GLY A 275 16.76 -15.25 12.02
C GLY A 275 15.29 -15.28 12.48
N ASP A 276 14.36 -14.64 11.76
CA ASP A 276 12.95 -14.53 12.18
C ASP A 276 11.98 -15.24 11.20
N PRO A 277 11.46 -16.43 11.52
CA PRO A 277 11.79 -17.31 12.65
C PRO A 277 12.94 -18.30 12.35
N GLY A 278 13.48 -18.89 13.41
CA GLY A 278 14.33 -20.08 13.34
C GLY A 278 15.73 -19.89 13.93
N GLU A 279 16.23 -18.65 13.96
CA GLU A 279 17.54 -18.28 14.55
C GLU A 279 18.73 -19.13 14.05
N ASN A 280 18.65 -19.64 12.80
CA ASN A 280 19.69 -20.47 12.22
C ASN A 280 20.94 -19.63 11.87
N PRO A 281 22.16 -20.09 12.22
CA PRO A 281 23.39 -19.37 11.91
C PRO A 281 23.74 -19.45 10.41
N PRO A 282 24.48 -18.47 9.85
CA PRO A 282 24.81 -18.41 8.41
C PRO A 282 25.45 -19.70 7.86
N GLU A 283 26.24 -20.41 8.67
CA GLU A 283 26.92 -21.65 8.31
C GLU A 283 25.94 -22.79 7.95
N LEU A 284 24.71 -22.75 8.47
CA LEU A 284 23.64 -23.68 8.09
C LEU A 284 22.76 -23.11 6.98
N VAL A 285 22.48 -21.81 7.04
CA VAL A 285 21.53 -21.17 6.11
C VAL A 285 22.12 -21.08 4.70
N LEU A 286 23.35 -20.60 4.54
CA LEU A 286 23.93 -20.37 3.21
C LEU A 286 24.04 -21.67 2.38
N PRO A 287 24.51 -22.81 2.93
CA PRO A 287 24.47 -24.08 2.20
C PRO A 287 23.05 -24.58 1.90
N PHE A 288 22.09 -24.34 2.79
CA PHE A 288 20.68 -24.67 2.54
C PHE A 288 20.10 -23.85 1.38
N LEU A 289 20.39 -22.56 1.31
CA LEU A 289 19.96 -21.69 0.21
C LEU A 289 20.57 -22.13 -1.13
N GLU A 290 21.85 -22.49 -1.15
CA GLU A 290 22.50 -23.05 -2.34
C GLU A 290 21.85 -24.37 -2.79
N GLU A 291 21.39 -25.21 -1.86
CA GLU A 291 20.71 -26.47 -2.18
C GLU A 291 19.32 -26.26 -2.79
N ILE A 292 18.53 -25.29 -2.31
CA ILE A 292 17.21 -24.98 -2.92
C ILE A 292 17.35 -24.20 -4.24
N ALA A 293 18.47 -23.51 -4.47
CA ALA A 293 18.72 -22.75 -5.69
C ALA A 293 18.76 -23.62 -6.96
N GLY A 294 19.29 -24.83 -6.87
CA GLY A 294 19.37 -25.76 -8.00
C GLY A 294 18.00 -26.08 -8.60
N PRO A 295 17.08 -26.66 -7.80
CA PRO A 295 15.72 -26.93 -8.23
C PRO A 295 14.92 -25.66 -8.61
N LEU A 296 15.16 -24.54 -7.91
CA LEU A 296 14.52 -23.27 -8.26
C LEU A 296 14.88 -22.86 -9.69
N ARG A 297 16.17 -22.87 -10.04
CA ARG A 297 16.66 -22.51 -11.38
C ARG A 297 16.21 -23.48 -12.46
N GLU A 298 16.03 -24.76 -12.13
CA GLU A 298 15.51 -25.76 -13.06
C GLU A 298 14.05 -25.48 -13.45
N ALA A 299 13.22 -25.14 -12.46
CA ALA A 299 11.80 -24.83 -12.69
C ALA A 299 11.59 -23.40 -13.24
N HIS A 300 12.37 -22.43 -12.72
CA HIS A 300 12.23 -21.00 -12.98
C HIS A 300 13.62 -20.37 -13.24
N PRO A 301 14.10 -20.37 -14.50
CA PRO A 301 15.49 -20.01 -14.83
C PRO A 301 15.93 -18.59 -14.46
N HIS A 302 14.98 -17.67 -14.34
CA HIS A 302 15.23 -16.27 -13.98
C HIS A 302 15.07 -16.00 -12.49
N ALA A 303 14.49 -16.93 -11.72
CA ALA A 303 14.26 -16.74 -10.31
C ALA A 303 15.56 -16.72 -9.52
N LYS A 304 15.58 -15.91 -8.45
CA LYS A 304 16.72 -15.79 -7.54
C LYS A 304 16.29 -15.92 -6.10
N ILE A 305 17.26 -16.25 -5.25
CA ILE A 305 17.06 -16.29 -3.79
C ILE A 305 17.51 -14.97 -3.19
N TRP A 306 16.76 -14.52 -2.20
CA TRP A 306 16.99 -13.30 -1.45
C TRP A 306 17.02 -13.63 0.04
N MET A 307 17.86 -12.94 0.78
CA MET A 307 18.04 -13.17 2.20
C MET A 307 17.99 -11.85 2.98
N SER A 308 17.32 -11.82 4.13
CA SER A 308 17.45 -10.68 5.06
C SER A 308 18.54 -10.96 6.09
N LEU A 309 18.92 -9.91 6.82
CA LEU A 309 19.81 -10.01 7.98
C LEU A 309 19.03 -9.90 9.30
N GLN A 310 17.72 -10.12 9.25
CA GLN A 310 16.83 -9.90 10.38
C GLN A 310 17.20 -10.81 11.56
N LEU A 311 17.35 -10.20 12.74
CA LEU A 311 17.74 -10.83 14.01
C LEU A 311 19.11 -11.53 14.00
N LEU A 312 19.96 -11.30 12.99
CA LEU A 312 21.35 -11.76 13.06
C LEU A 312 22.17 -10.91 14.03
N SER A 313 23.15 -11.53 14.68
CA SER A 313 24.18 -10.80 15.42
C SER A 313 25.17 -10.15 14.46
N ASP A 314 25.87 -9.10 14.89
CA ASP A 314 26.93 -8.44 14.10
C ASP A 314 27.95 -9.45 13.53
N GLU A 315 28.35 -10.46 14.32
CA GLU A 315 29.26 -11.52 13.87
C GLU A 315 28.67 -12.34 12.71
N ASN A 316 27.38 -12.67 12.78
CA ASN A 316 26.70 -13.44 11.74
C ASN A 316 26.42 -12.60 10.50
N GLU A 317 26.14 -11.31 10.65
CA GLU A 317 26.06 -10.38 9.53
C GLU A 317 27.40 -10.32 8.78
N ASP A 318 28.51 -10.18 9.51
CA ASP A 318 29.86 -10.16 8.92
C ASP A 318 30.15 -11.43 8.12
N LYS A 319 29.83 -12.61 8.65
CA LYS A 319 29.97 -13.88 7.94
C LYS A 319 29.16 -13.95 6.65
N VAL A 320 27.95 -13.39 6.62
CA VAL A 320 27.14 -13.33 5.39
C VAL A 320 27.83 -12.46 4.34
N PHE A 321 28.31 -11.28 4.72
CA PHE A 321 29.04 -10.41 3.78
C PHE A 321 30.36 -11.04 3.31
N ASP A 322 31.12 -11.69 4.20
CA ASP A 322 32.35 -12.38 3.84
C ASP A 322 32.07 -13.50 2.83
N TYR A 323 31.04 -14.33 3.06
CA TYR A 323 30.62 -15.35 2.11
C TYR A 323 30.24 -14.75 0.75
N ILE A 324 29.44 -13.67 0.71
CA ILE A 324 29.04 -13.01 -0.53
C ILE A 324 30.28 -12.49 -1.27
N ASN A 325 31.20 -11.83 -0.56
CA ASN A 325 32.41 -11.25 -1.13
C ASN A 325 33.37 -12.31 -1.67
N GLU A 326 33.55 -13.41 -0.95
CA GLU A 326 34.46 -14.49 -1.32
C GLU A 326 33.89 -15.42 -2.41
N LYS A 327 32.62 -15.80 -2.30
CA LYS A 327 32.00 -16.82 -3.15
C LYS A 327 31.33 -16.25 -4.38
N GLN A 328 30.85 -15.00 -4.31
CA GLN A 328 30.12 -14.34 -5.39
C GLN A 328 29.07 -15.30 -6.01
N PRO A 329 28.15 -15.87 -5.20
CA PRO A 329 27.20 -16.88 -5.66
C PRO A 329 26.31 -16.35 -6.80
N ASP A 330 26.11 -17.16 -7.84
CA ASP A 330 25.25 -16.82 -8.98
C ASP A 330 23.75 -16.96 -8.66
N TRP A 331 23.41 -17.76 -7.65
CA TRP A 331 22.05 -18.02 -7.23
C TRP A 331 21.42 -16.87 -6.43
N LEU A 332 22.25 -16.03 -5.81
CA LEU A 332 21.80 -14.92 -4.98
C LEU A 332 21.34 -13.76 -5.87
N GLY A 333 20.11 -13.30 -5.64
CA GLY A 333 19.58 -12.08 -6.27
C GLY A 333 19.98 -10.84 -5.49
N GLY A 334 19.94 -10.92 -4.17
CA GLY A 334 20.20 -9.77 -3.33
C GLY A 334 19.92 -9.96 -1.85
N LEU A 335 20.10 -8.88 -1.10
CA LEU A 335 19.71 -8.80 0.31
C LEU A 335 18.40 -8.03 0.50
N VAL A 336 17.77 -8.28 1.64
CA VAL A 336 16.51 -7.65 2.07
C VAL A 336 16.71 -6.95 3.40
N ALA A 337 16.35 -5.66 3.49
CA ALA A 337 16.35 -4.95 4.77
C ALA A 337 14.94 -4.80 5.32
N GLY A 338 14.67 -5.45 6.44
CA GLY A 338 13.38 -5.39 7.15
C GLY A 338 13.53 -4.94 8.60
N PRO A 339 12.50 -5.14 9.43
CA PRO A 339 12.60 -4.98 10.88
C PRO A 339 13.81 -5.73 11.44
N SER A 340 14.47 -5.16 12.45
CA SER A 340 15.61 -5.78 13.15
C SER A 340 16.78 -6.23 12.27
N SER A 341 16.93 -5.65 11.07
CA SER A 341 18.18 -5.73 10.28
C SER A 341 19.10 -4.57 10.66
N MET A 342 20.40 -4.69 10.38
CA MET A 342 21.33 -3.56 10.45
C MET A 342 20.87 -2.34 9.60
N PRO A 343 21.41 -1.12 9.85
CA PRO A 343 20.99 0.08 9.14
C PRO A 343 21.08 -0.03 7.61
N ILE A 344 20.00 0.37 6.93
CA ILE A 344 19.83 0.30 5.46
C ILE A 344 21.05 0.85 4.68
N PRO A 345 21.60 2.05 5.00
CA PRO A 345 22.77 2.57 4.27
C PRO A 345 24.02 1.70 4.41
N GLU A 346 24.20 1.02 5.54
CA GLU A 346 25.37 0.16 5.77
C GLU A 346 25.25 -1.14 4.97
N ILE A 347 24.05 -1.71 4.83
CA ILE A 347 23.83 -2.89 3.95
C ILE A 347 24.19 -2.52 2.52
N ARG A 348 23.66 -1.40 1.99
CA ARG A 348 23.93 -1.00 0.61
C ARG A 348 25.42 -0.78 0.36
N LYS A 349 26.11 -0.15 1.32
CA LYS A 349 27.56 0.11 1.25
C LYS A 349 28.40 -1.17 1.24
N ARG A 350 27.98 -2.21 1.96
CA ARG A 350 28.71 -3.48 2.08
C ARG A 350 28.38 -4.49 0.98
N LEU A 351 27.19 -4.43 0.39
CA LEU A 351 26.72 -5.38 -0.62
C LEU A 351 27.31 -5.06 -2.00
N PRO A 352 28.01 -5.99 -2.68
CA PRO A 352 28.54 -5.78 -4.03
C PRO A 352 27.47 -5.35 -5.05
N GLU A 353 27.84 -4.48 -5.99
CA GLU A 353 26.91 -3.84 -6.96
C GLU A 353 26.17 -4.83 -7.88
N GLN A 354 26.74 -6.01 -8.11
CA GLN A 354 26.10 -7.05 -8.92
C GLN A 354 24.86 -7.66 -8.23
N TYR A 355 24.72 -7.49 -6.92
CA TYR A 355 23.58 -7.94 -6.14
C TYR A 355 22.63 -6.78 -5.87
N GLN A 356 21.36 -7.04 -6.11
CA GLN A 356 20.31 -6.09 -5.82
C GLN A 356 20.06 -6.00 -4.31
N PHE A 357 19.38 -4.95 -3.89
CA PHE A 357 19.00 -4.73 -2.51
C PHE A 357 17.59 -4.19 -2.46
N ARG A 358 16.69 -4.86 -1.74
CA ARG A 358 15.30 -4.41 -1.58
C ARG A 358 14.93 -4.16 -0.14
N LEU A 359 13.98 -3.26 0.08
CA LEU A 359 13.41 -3.00 1.39
C LEU A 359 12.24 -3.94 1.66
N TYR A 360 12.04 -4.26 2.95
CA TYR A 360 10.89 -4.98 3.50
C TYR A 360 10.25 -4.14 4.61
N PRO A 361 9.68 -2.97 4.28
CA PRO A 361 9.15 -2.05 5.27
C PRO A 361 7.89 -2.62 5.94
N ASP A 362 7.79 -2.49 7.25
CA ASP A 362 6.57 -2.74 8.02
C ASP A 362 5.61 -1.55 7.87
N ILE A 363 4.55 -1.74 7.07
CA ILE A 363 3.51 -0.72 6.84
C ILE A 363 2.20 -1.02 7.60
N THR A 364 2.15 -2.15 8.30
CA THR A 364 0.96 -2.69 8.96
C THR A 364 0.83 -2.22 10.40
N HIS A 365 1.95 -2.08 11.12
CA HIS A 365 1.94 -1.85 12.55
C HIS A 365 2.11 -0.38 12.96
N ASN A 366 1.47 0.00 14.07
CA ASN A 366 1.45 1.38 14.58
C ASN A 366 2.30 1.60 15.86
N LYS A 367 2.59 0.53 16.61
CA LYS A 367 3.46 0.54 17.81
C LYS A 367 4.25 -0.75 17.90
N LEU A 368 5.36 -0.75 18.66
CA LEU A 368 6.22 -1.93 18.81
C LEU A 368 6.59 -2.53 17.44
N CYS A 369 7.05 -1.68 16.54
CA CYS A 369 7.28 -1.98 15.13
C CYS A 369 8.44 -1.14 14.58
N GLN A 370 8.78 -1.36 13.31
CA GLN A 370 9.86 -0.64 12.62
C GLN A 370 9.59 0.87 12.58
N TYR A 371 8.35 1.27 12.31
CA TYR A 371 7.94 2.67 12.15
C TYR A 371 6.74 3.00 13.05
N ILE A 372 7.03 3.29 14.31
CA ILE A 372 6.01 3.68 15.31
C ILE A 372 5.34 5.00 14.91
N VAL A 373 4.07 5.18 15.29
CA VAL A 373 3.40 6.48 15.18
C VAL A 373 4.04 7.44 16.20
N PRO A 374 4.65 8.56 15.76
CA PRO A 374 5.28 9.51 16.67
C PRO A 374 4.23 10.28 17.47
N GLU A 375 4.51 10.50 18.75
CA GLU A 375 3.66 11.29 19.67
C GLU A 375 2.21 10.78 19.73
N TRP A 376 2.01 9.47 19.57
CA TRP A 376 0.68 8.87 19.58
C TRP A 376 0.08 8.89 20.99
N ASP A 377 -1.09 9.49 21.14
CA ASP A 377 -1.77 9.59 22.44
C ASP A 377 -2.01 8.20 23.07
N PRO A 378 -1.68 7.99 24.36
CA PRO A 378 -1.85 6.70 25.02
C PRO A 378 -3.26 6.13 24.98
N ALA A 379 -4.30 6.96 24.93
CA ALA A 379 -5.67 6.48 24.83
C ALA A 379 -5.90 5.76 23.50
N LEU A 380 -5.48 6.38 22.38
CA LEU A 380 -5.55 5.74 21.06
C LEU A 380 -4.62 4.53 20.97
N ALA A 381 -3.37 4.66 21.44
CA ALA A 381 -2.39 3.58 21.36
C ALA A 381 -2.84 2.32 22.12
N ASN A 382 -3.54 2.48 23.25
CA ASN A 382 -4.06 1.35 24.03
C ASN A 382 -5.31 0.72 23.42
N THR A 383 -6.22 1.51 22.86
CA THR A 383 -7.50 1.01 22.37
C THR A 383 -7.41 0.48 20.94
N LEU A 384 -6.63 1.12 20.07
CA LEU A 384 -6.40 0.69 18.68
C LEU A 384 -5.34 -0.41 18.57
N GLY A 385 -4.41 -0.49 19.51
CA GLY A 385 -3.42 -1.57 19.52
C GLY A 385 -2.38 -1.47 18.42
N ARG A 386 -1.92 -2.63 17.91
CA ARG A 386 -0.78 -2.71 16.98
C ARG A 386 -1.19 -2.63 15.51
N GLU A 387 -2.31 -3.27 15.14
CA GLU A 387 -2.74 -3.53 13.76
C GLU A 387 -4.10 -2.89 13.45
N ALA A 388 -4.28 -1.64 13.88
CA ALA A 388 -5.47 -0.87 13.51
C ALA A 388 -5.39 -0.35 12.08
N ILE A 389 -6.55 -0.04 11.48
CA ILE A 389 -6.68 0.73 10.23
C ILE A 389 -5.81 1.97 10.32
N ASN A 390 -4.81 2.09 9.46
CA ASN A 390 -3.73 3.06 9.63
C ASN A 390 -3.38 3.83 8.35
N PRO A 391 -4.33 4.54 7.71
CA PRO A 391 -3.97 5.47 6.64
C PRO A 391 -2.99 6.53 7.16
N ARG A 392 -1.70 6.38 6.83
CA ARG A 392 -0.59 7.28 7.18
C ARG A 392 0.15 7.73 5.91
N PRO A 393 -0.57 8.33 4.94
CA PRO A 393 -0.02 8.59 3.62
C PRO A 393 1.16 9.58 3.61
N VAL A 394 1.16 10.62 4.44
CA VAL A 394 2.25 11.60 4.48
C VAL A 394 3.50 10.97 5.10
N GLU A 395 3.32 10.26 6.21
CA GLU A 395 4.42 9.61 6.91
C GLU A 395 5.06 8.50 6.08
N PHE A 396 4.27 7.63 5.47
CA PHE A 396 4.84 6.56 4.65
C PHE A 396 5.43 7.07 3.32
N ALA A 397 4.94 8.17 2.76
CA ALA A 397 5.62 8.84 1.64
C ALA A 397 6.98 9.42 2.06
N HIS A 398 7.08 9.97 3.28
CA HIS A 398 8.34 10.45 3.85
C HIS A 398 9.32 9.29 4.08
N LEU A 399 8.88 8.23 4.75
CA LEU A 399 9.69 7.04 5.04
C LEU A 399 10.19 6.35 3.76
N HIS A 400 9.32 6.23 2.75
CA HIS A 400 9.73 5.74 1.44
C HIS A 400 10.92 6.55 0.91
N ASN A 401 10.79 7.88 0.81
CA ASN A 401 11.84 8.72 0.23
C ASN A 401 13.12 8.78 1.06
N LEU A 402 13.04 8.54 2.37
CA LEU A 402 14.19 8.49 3.24
C LEU A 402 15.11 7.29 2.91
N PHE A 403 14.53 6.15 2.56
CA PHE A 403 15.26 4.89 2.41
C PHE A 403 15.36 4.36 0.98
N ALA A 404 14.39 4.68 0.10
CA ALA A 404 14.37 4.20 -1.27
C ALA A 404 15.66 4.52 -2.07
N PRO A 405 16.35 5.67 -1.90
CA PRO A 405 17.60 5.95 -2.62
C PRO A 405 18.73 4.94 -2.37
N TYR A 406 18.63 4.12 -1.32
CA TYR A 406 19.61 3.09 -1.02
C TYR A 406 19.28 1.75 -1.67
N SER A 407 18.09 1.55 -2.24
CA SER A 407 17.61 0.24 -2.70
C SER A 407 17.19 0.22 -4.18
N ASP A 408 16.99 -0.98 -4.70
CA ASP A 408 16.37 -1.27 -6.00
C ASP A 408 14.84 -1.30 -5.92
N GLY A 409 14.27 -0.85 -4.80
CA GLY A 409 12.83 -0.86 -4.52
C GLY A 409 12.47 -1.60 -3.24
N PHE A 410 11.23 -2.09 -3.17
CA PHE A 410 10.66 -2.67 -1.96
C PHE A 410 9.64 -3.77 -2.26
N ILE A 411 9.46 -4.67 -1.29
CA ILE A 411 8.22 -5.44 -1.14
C ILE A 411 7.82 -5.30 0.33
N SER A 412 6.68 -4.68 0.64
CA SER A 412 6.35 -4.35 2.04
C SER A 412 5.81 -5.55 2.82
N TYR A 413 6.10 -5.61 4.11
CA TYR A 413 5.38 -6.47 5.05
C TYR A 413 3.98 -5.89 5.33
N SER A 414 2.95 -6.72 5.17
CA SER A 414 1.55 -6.34 5.38
C SER A 414 0.75 -7.53 5.90
N ASP A 415 -0.18 -7.25 6.81
CA ASP A 415 -1.02 -8.28 7.46
C ASP A 415 -2.47 -8.29 7.01
N GLY A 416 -2.87 -7.34 6.17
CA GLY A 416 -4.21 -7.32 5.63
C GLY A 416 -4.55 -6.01 4.96
N VAL A 417 -5.84 -5.67 4.95
CA VAL A 417 -6.35 -4.49 4.27
C VAL A 417 -6.27 -3.19 5.07
N HIS A 418 -6.01 -3.25 6.37
CA HIS A 418 -6.02 -2.07 7.25
C HIS A 418 -4.94 -1.03 6.88
N ASP A 419 -3.89 -1.46 6.17
CA ASP A 419 -2.79 -0.64 5.64
C ASP A 419 -2.91 -0.32 4.14
N ASP A 420 -4.09 -0.51 3.53
CA ASP A 420 -4.31 -0.40 2.07
C ASP A 420 -3.83 0.93 1.47
N VAL A 421 -4.15 2.06 2.11
CA VAL A 421 -3.67 3.38 1.66
C VAL A 421 -2.14 3.44 1.62
N ASN A 422 -1.47 2.80 2.59
CA ASN A 422 -0.01 2.83 2.68
C ASN A 422 0.63 2.00 1.57
N LYS A 423 -0.01 0.90 1.15
CA LYS A 423 0.42 0.13 -0.02
C LYS A 423 0.43 1.00 -1.28
N ILE A 424 -0.66 1.73 -1.49
CA ILE A 424 -0.82 2.62 -2.65
C ILE A 424 0.21 3.76 -2.63
N ILE A 425 0.44 4.37 -1.48
CA ILE A 425 1.44 5.43 -1.32
C ILE A 425 2.84 4.93 -1.63
N TYR A 426 3.25 3.79 -1.07
CA TYR A 426 4.56 3.21 -1.35
C TYR A 426 4.75 2.89 -2.84
N SER A 427 3.77 2.25 -3.45
CA SER A 427 3.82 1.91 -4.88
C SER A 427 3.88 3.15 -5.77
N ALA A 428 3.02 4.14 -5.52
CA ALA A 428 3.01 5.38 -6.29
C ALA A 428 4.31 6.18 -6.12
N ARG A 429 4.88 6.24 -4.91
CA ARG A 429 6.16 6.93 -4.65
C ARG A 429 7.37 6.17 -5.23
N SER A 430 7.27 4.86 -5.40
CA SER A 430 8.28 4.09 -6.13
C SER A 430 8.17 4.26 -7.66
N VAL A 431 7.00 4.64 -8.17
CA VAL A 431 6.86 5.07 -9.57
C VAL A 431 7.41 6.49 -9.74
N ASP A 432 6.93 7.45 -8.94
CA ASP A 432 7.40 8.84 -8.93
C ASP A 432 7.72 9.31 -7.49
N PRO A 433 9.01 9.40 -7.12
CA PRO A 433 9.44 9.84 -5.80
C PRO A 433 9.12 11.30 -5.48
N ASN A 434 8.68 12.09 -6.46
CA ASN A 434 8.28 13.49 -6.27
C ASN A 434 6.75 13.68 -6.34
N GLY A 435 5.98 12.61 -6.59
CA GLY A 435 4.53 12.69 -6.76
C GLY A 435 3.82 13.24 -5.52
N ASP A 436 2.94 14.22 -5.70
CA ASP A 436 2.23 14.83 -4.58
C ASP A 436 1.30 13.83 -3.88
N VAL A 437 1.37 13.78 -2.54
CA VAL A 437 0.62 12.81 -1.74
C VAL A 437 -0.89 13.02 -1.86
N ARG A 438 -1.35 14.28 -1.91
CA ARG A 438 -2.78 14.58 -2.05
C ARG A 438 -3.28 14.15 -3.43
N GLU A 439 -2.50 14.39 -4.49
CA GLU A 439 -2.86 13.95 -5.84
C GLU A 439 -2.94 12.41 -5.96
N ILE A 440 -2.03 11.67 -5.30
CA ILE A 440 -2.11 10.20 -5.21
C ILE A 440 -3.40 9.78 -4.50
N LEU A 441 -3.78 10.45 -3.42
CA LEU A 441 -5.02 10.17 -2.68
C LEU A 441 -6.27 10.53 -3.48
N ILE A 442 -6.24 11.58 -4.30
CA ILE A 442 -7.33 11.91 -5.22
C ILE A 442 -7.51 10.80 -6.23
N ASP A 443 -6.43 10.30 -6.82
CA ASP A 443 -6.47 9.16 -7.74
C ASP A 443 -6.99 7.89 -7.05
N TYR A 444 -6.59 7.65 -5.79
CA TYR A 444 -7.12 6.58 -4.93
C TYR A 444 -8.64 6.71 -4.74
N CYS A 445 -9.11 7.87 -4.29
CA CYS A 445 -10.52 8.11 -4.04
C CYS A 445 -11.35 8.12 -5.33
N ARG A 446 -10.85 8.66 -6.44
CA ARG A 446 -11.53 8.63 -7.74
C ARG A 446 -11.70 7.20 -8.25
N TYR A 447 -10.70 6.35 -8.06
CA TYR A 447 -10.74 4.97 -8.53
C TYR A 447 -11.59 4.04 -7.65
N PHE A 448 -11.50 4.18 -6.32
CA PHE A 448 -12.15 3.26 -5.37
C PHE A 448 -13.47 3.75 -4.79
N PHE A 449 -13.73 5.05 -4.78
CA PHE A 449 -14.95 5.65 -4.24
C PHE A 449 -15.82 6.15 -5.38
N ASP A 450 -15.89 7.45 -5.58
CA ASP A 450 -16.68 8.10 -6.62
C ASP A 450 -15.96 9.41 -6.99
N PRO A 451 -15.84 9.76 -8.29
CA PRO A 451 -15.17 10.98 -8.70
C PRO A 451 -15.77 12.24 -8.07
N ALA A 452 -17.08 12.24 -7.80
CA ALA A 452 -17.78 13.37 -7.20
C ALA A 452 -17.34 13.69 -5.76
N VAL A 453 -16.73 12.74 -5.05
CA VAL A 453 -16.23 12.92 -3.68
C VAL A 453 -14.72 12.77 -3.55
N ALA A 454 -14.01 12.59 -4.67
CA ALA A 454 -12.60 12.18 -4.65
C ALA A 454 -11.69 13.16 -3.88
N GLU A 455 -11.83 14.46 -4.14
CA GLU A 455 -11.03 15.48 -3.45
C GLU A 455 -11.33 15.58 -1.95
N GLU A 456 -12.62 15.65 -1.60
CA GLU A 456 -13.04 15.74 -0.20
C GLU A 456 -12.65 14.49 0.60
N ALA A 457 -12.76 13.30 -0.01
CA ALA A 457 -12.37 12.05 0.62
C ALA A 457 -10.83 11.95 0.77
N ALA A 458 -10.05 12.43 -0.20
CA ALA A 458 -8.59 12.51 -0.09
C ALA A 458 -8.17 13.41 1.07
N ASP A 459 -8.80 14.58 1.21
CA ASP A 459 -8.60 15.48 2.35
C ASP A 459 -9.04 14.85 3.67
N GLY A 460 -10.11 14.05 3.64
CA GLY A 460 -10.57 13.23 4.77
C GLY A 460 -9.56 12.19 5.23
N ILE A 461 -8.87 11.51 4.30
CA ILE A 461 -7.79 10.56 4.61
C ILE A 461 -6.60 11.28 5.26
N LEU A 462 -6.19 12.43 4.72
CA LEU A 462 -5.14 13.27 5.32
C LEU A 462 -5.51 13.79 6.72
N ALA A 463 -6.80 14.02 6.97
CA ALA A 463 -7.29 14.40 8.28
C ALA A 463 -7.24 13.22 9.28
N LEU A 464 -7.48 11.98 8.84
CA LEU A 464 -7.38 10.77 9.67
C LEU A 464 -5.95 10.49 10.15
N GLU A 465 -4.94 10.75 9.33
CA GLU A 465 -3.54 10.67 9.77
C GLU A 465 -3.25 11.69 10.87
N ARG A 466 -3.70 12.94 10.67
CA ARG A 466 -3.53 14.03 11.65
C ARG A 466 -4.22 13.79 12.99
N ASN A 467 -5.26 12.96 13.04
CA ASN A 467 -5.92 12.59 14.30
C ASN A 467 -4.96 11.88 15.28
N TRP A 468 -3.93 11.21 14.78
CA TRP A 468 -3.00 10.40 15.59
C TRP A 468 -1.80 11.17 16.14
N HIS A 469 -1.64 12.45 15.83
CA HIS A 469 -0.51 13.25 16.30
C HIS A 469 -0.89 14.16 17.48
N GLY A 470 -0.16 14.00 18.58
CA GLY A 470 -0.25 14.85 19.76
C GLY A 470 -1.40 14.49 20.71
N SER A 471 -1.68 15.39 21.66
CA SER A 471 -2.67 15.22 22.72
C SER A 471 -4.08 15.04 22.17
N LEU A 472 -4.73 13.91 22.49
CA LEU A 472 -6.07 13.61 22.01
C LEU A 472 -7.12 14.58 22.58
N VAL A 473 -6.93 15.01 23.83
CA VAL A 473 -7.82 15.98 24.51
C VAL A 473 -7.77 17.33 23.80
N GLU A 474 -6.58 17.81 23.46
CA GLU A 474 -6.37 19.14 22.87
C GLU A 474 -6.65 19.15 21.35
N ASN A 475 -6.61 17.99 20.70
CA ASN A 475 -6.84 17.85 19.27
C ASN A 475 -8.33 18.00 18.90
N GLY A 476 -8.79 19.24 18.77
CA GLY A 476 -10.15 19.57 18.37
C GLY A 476 -10.49 19.24 16.92
N SER A 477 -9.48 19.03 16.04
CA SER A 477 -9.75 18.72 14.62
C SER A 477 -10.38 17.35 14.43
N ILE A 478 -10.24 16.43 15.39
CA ILE A 478 -10.87 15.10 15.34
C ILE A 478 -12.40 15.19 15.17
N GLU A 479 -13.03 16.17 15.82
CA GLU A 479 -14.48 16.41 15.66
C GLU A 479 -14.83 16.98 14.28
N ALA A 480 -13.92 17.74 13.66
CA ALA A 480 -14.10 18.22 12.29
C ALA A 480 -13.89 17.09 11.28
N THR A 481 -12.90 16.21 11.51
CA THR A 481 -12.67 14.99 10.72
C THR A 481 -13.90 14.09 10.76
N LEU A 482 -14.49 13.86 11.93
CA LEU A 482 -15.73 13.10 12.05
C LEU A 482 -16.87 13.74 11.23
N ARG A 483 -17.10 15.05 11.38
CA ARG A 483 -18.16 15.74 10.62
C ARG A 483 -17.96 15.63 9.12
N LEU A 484 -16.72 15.80 8.64
CA LEU A 484 -16.40 15.64 7.22
C LEU A 484 -16.80 14.24 6.72
N TRP A 485 -16.40 13.19 7.43
CA TRP A 485 -16.75 11.82 7.05
C TRP A 485 -18.25 11.52 7.13
N GLN A 486 -18.98 12.14 8.06
CA GLN A 486 -20.46 12.04 8.13
C GLN A 486 -21.16 12.74 6.95
N GLU A 487 -20.66 13.91 6.54
CA GLU A 487 -21.16 14.61 5.36
C GLU A 487 -20.88 13.80 4.08
N LEU A 488 -19.68 13.24 3.97
CA LEU A 488 -19.30 12.32 2.90
C LEU A 488 -20.18 11.08 2.84
N GLU A 489 -20.47 10.45 3.98
CA GLU A 489 -21.39 9.30 4.09
C GLU A 489 -22.79 9.64 3.60
N THR A 490 -23.25 10.87 3.86
CA THR A 490 -24.54 11.37 3.38
C THR A 490 -24.52 11.65 1.87
N LYS A 491 -23.40 12.15 1.33
CA LYS A 491 -23.23 12.47 -0.10
C LYS A 491 -23.08 11.21 -0.96
N ALA A 492 -22.47 10.14 -0.43
CA ALA A 492 -22.15 8.92 -1.17
C ALA A 492 -22.72 7.64 -0.52
N PRO A 493 -24.05 7.52 -0.32
CA PRO A 493 -24.66 6.35 0.33
C PRO A 493 -24.43 5.04 -0.44
N GLN A 494 -24.13 5.11 -1.74
CA GLN A 494 -23.78 3.96 -2.57
C GLN A 494 -22.48 3.25 -2.11
N LEU A 495 -21.61 3.93 -1.36
CA LEU A 495 -20.34 3.38 -0.88
C LEU A 495 -20.46 2.60 0.44
N LYS A 496 -21.68 2.39 0.95
CA LYS A 496 -21.91 1.72 2.24
C LYS A 496 -21.26 0.33 2.33
N GLU A 497 -21.29 -0.46 1.26
CA GLU A 497 -20.72 -1.82 1.25
C GLU A 497 -19.23 -1.85 0.82
N ASN A 498 -18.63 -0.69 0.53
CA ASN A 498 -17.23 -0.59 0.14
C ASN A 498 -16.34 -0.65 1.39
N TRP A 499 -15.54 -1.72 1.53
CA TRP A 499 -14.69 -1.92 2.70
C TRP A 499 -13.63 -0.82 2.87
N ARG A 500 -13.09 -0.26 1.77
CA ARG A 500 -12.14 0.86 1.83
C ARG A 500 -12.80 2.11 2.41
N TRP A 501 -14.05 2.36 2.03
CA TRP A 501 -14.84 3.47 2.56
C TRP A 501 -15.14 3.25 4.06
N GLN A 502 -15.60 2.05 4.40
CA GLN A 502 -15.93 1.69 5.78
C GLN A 502 -14.74 1.79 6.73
N MET A 503 -13.53 1.41 6.30
CA MET A 503 -12.34 1.56 7.12
C MET A 503 -12.08 3.03 7.53
N ASN A 504 -12.30 3.97 6.62
CA ASN A 504 -12.13 5.40 6.91
C ASN A 504 -13.22 5.92 7.86
N LEU A 505 -14.48 5.51 7.68
CA LEU A 505 -15.56 5.81 8.60
C LEU A 505 -15.27 5.26 10.00
N VAL A 506 -14.90 3.98 10.10
CA VAL A 506 -14.53 3.35 11.37
C VAL A 506 -13.47 4.18 12.07
N ARG A 507 -12.42 4.62 11.37
CA ARG A 507 -11.40 5.48 11.96
C ARG A 507 -11.92 6.83 12.42
N ALA A 508 -12.74 7.52 11.62
CA ALA A 508 -13.33 8.80 11.99
C ALA A 508 -14.18 8.71 13.26
N TYR A 509 -15.06 7.71 13.34
CA TYR A 509 -15.92 7.47 14.51
C TYR A 509 -15.12 7.01 15.72
N TYR A 510 -14.16 6.10 15.54
CA TYR A 510 -13.37 5.54 16.63
C TYR A 510 -12.48 6.59 17.30
N ASP A 511 -11.79 7.41 16.51
CA ASP A 511 -10.91 8.45 17.03
C ASP A 511 -11.73 9.48 17.84
N ALA A 512 -12.88 9.91 17.31
CA ALA A 512 -13.78 10.85 17.99
C ALA A 512 -14.41 10.27 19.26
N TYR A 513 -14.85 9.01 19.22
CA TYR A 513 -15.37 8.32 20.39
C TYR A 513 -14.31 8.21 21.48
N THR A 514 -13.09 7.78 21.14
CA THR A 514 -11.98 7.64 22.08
C THR A 514 -11.62 8.99 22.70
N ARG A 515 -11.61 10.06 21.91
CA ARG A 515 -11.41 11.43 22.41
C ARG A 515 -12.48 11.85 23.42
N ARG A 516 -13.76 11.70 23.08
CA ARG A 516 -14.89 12.06 23.96
C ARG A 516 -14.84 11.27 25.26
N ARG A 517 -14.54 9.97 25.15
CA ARG A 517 -14.37 9.06 26.28
C ARG A 517 -13.22 9.50 27.19
N LEU A 518 -12.05 9.81 26.62
CA LEU A 518 -10.90 10.31 27.38
C LEU A 518 -11.24 11.58 28.17
N ILE A 519 -11.87 12.56 27.52
CA ILE A 519 -12.28 13.82 28.17
C ILE A 519 -13.28 13.56 29.31
N TYR A 520 -14.25 12.68 29.08
CA TYR A 520 -15.27 12.36 30.06
C TYR A 520 -14.71 11.59 31.26
N GLU A 521 -13.97 10.51 31.01
CA GLU A 521 -13.39 9.67 32.07
C GLU A 521 -12.32 10.40 32.87
N THR A 522 -11.58 11.32 32.26
CA THR A 522 -10.64 12.20 32.99
C THR A 522 -11.38 13.08 34.00
N LYS A 523 -12.53 13.67 33.64
CA LYS A 523 -13.34 14.46 34.56
C LYS A 523 -13.91 13.62 35.71
N LEU A 524 -14.35 12.39 35.42
CA LEU A 524 -14.80 11.47 36.46
C LEU A 524 -13.67 11.11 37.43
N ALA A 525 -12.45 10.89 36.91
CA ALA A 525 -11.28 10.62 37.73
C ALA A 525 -10.91 11.83 38.62
N GLU A 526 -10.99 13.05 38.09
CA GLU A 526 -10.78 14.29 38.88
C GLU A 526 -11.84 14.47 39.97
N GLU A 527 -13.12 14.21 39.66
CA GLU A 527 -14.23 14.27 40.61
C GLU A 527 -14.08 13.21 41.72
N ALA A 528 -13.77 11.97 41.35
CA ALA A 528 -13.50 10.88 42.28
C ALA A 528 -12.31 11.18 43.20
N ASN A 529 -11.20 11.70 42.64
CA ASN A 529 -10.04 12.12 43.42
C ASN A 529 -10.37 13.27 44.37
N SER A 530 -11.24 14.20 43.98
CA SER A 530 -11.68 15.29 44.84
C SER A 530 -12.48 14.78 46.04
N VAL A 531 -13.33 13.78 45.84
CA VAL A 531 -14.07 13.09 46.93
C VAL A 531 -13.10 12.34 47.85
N LEU A 532 -12.14 11.60 47.29
CA LEU A 532 -11.17 10.85 48.09
C LEU A 532 -10.31 11.77 48.99
N ARG A 533 -10.00 12.99 48.54
CA ARG A 533 -9.27 13.97 49.36
C ARG A 533 -10.04 14.45 50.59
N GLN A 534 -11.36 14.28 50.62
CA GLN A 534 -12.23 14.63 51.76
C GLN A 534 -12.39 13.48 52.76
N ALA A 535 -11.66 12.38 52.60
CA ALA A 535 -11.79 11.19 53.45
C ALA A 535 -11.49 11.48 54.93
N SER A 536 -10.65 12.47 55.25
CA SER A 536 -10.36 12.90 56.63
C SER A 536 -11.49 13.67 57.30
N GLU A 537 -12.40 14.27 56.53
CA GLU A 537 -13.54 15.06 57.03
C GLU A 537 -14.83 14.25 57.10
N THR A 538 -14.91 13.19 56.30
CA THR A 538 -16.01 12.22 56.28
C THR A 538 -15.53 10.91 56.93
N ASP A 539 -15.45 9.82 56.16
CA ASP A 539 -14.83 8.56 56.53
C ASP A 539 -14.36 7.84 55.25
N ALA A 540 -13.36 6.96 55.37
CA ALA A 540 -12.71 6.33 54.23
C ALA A 540 -13.66 5.46 53.40
N ASP A 541 -14.55 4.70 54.06
CA ASP A 541 -15.48 3.79 53.37
C ASP A 541 -16.51 4.57 52.55
N SER A 542 -17.10 5.62 53.12
CA SER A 542 -18.03 6.51 52.42
C SER A 542 -17.36 7.21 51.23
N ALA A 543 -16.11 7.66 51.39
CA ALA A 543 -15.36 8.30 50.32
C ALA A 543 -15.08 7.32 49.16
N MET A 544 -14.68 6.08 49.48
CA MET A 544 -14.47 5.02 48.49
C MET A 544 -15.76 4.64 47.74
N ILE A 545 -16.89 4.51 48.45
CA ILE A 545 -18.19 4.21 47.84
C ILE A 545 -18.58 5.32 46.86
N LYS A 546 -18.48 6.58 47.27
CA LYS A 546 -18.82 7.73 46.40
C LYS A 546 -17.90 7.82 45.19
N ALA A 547 -16.59 7.68 45.37
CA ALA A 547 -15.62 7.67 44.27
C ALA A 547 -15.92 6.54 43.28
N THR A 548 -16.26 5.34 43.78
CA THR A 548 -16.66 4.20 42.94
C THR A 548 -17.94 4.50 42.15
N LEU A 549 -18.95 5.11 42.78
CA LEU A 549 -20.18 5.52 42.08
C LEU A 549 -19.89 6.54 40.97
N ILE A 550 -18.99 7.50 41.20
CA ILE A 550 -18.57 8.48 40.20
C ILE A 550 -17.88 7.78 39.02
N LEU A 551 -16.90 6.91 39.28
CA LEU A 551 -16.18 6.19 38.22
C LEU A 551 -17.11 5.27 37.42
N ASN A 552 -18.08 4.62 38.07
CA ASN A 552 -19.05 3.74 37.42
C ASN A 552 -19.99 4.46 36.44
N ARG A 553 -20.05 5.80 36.47
CA ARG A 553 -20.77 6.57 35.45
C ARG A 553 -20.17 6.40 34.06
N SER A 554 -18.90 6.04 33.94
CA SER A 554 -18.31 5.61 32.65
C SER A 554 -19.05 4.45 31.98
N ILE A 555 -19.73 3.60 32.77
CA ILE A 555 -20.50 2.44 32.30
C ILE A 555 -21.98 2.79 32.18
N THR A 556 -22.55 3.50 33.17
CA THR A 556 -23.99 3.77 33.22
C THR A 556 -24.42 5.00 32.41
N GLU A 557 -23.48 5.92 32.15
CA GLU A 557 -23.67 7.20 31.45
C GLU A 557 -22.52 7.40 30.43
N PRO A 558 -22.40 6.56 29.38
CA PRO A 558 -21.25 6.62 28.47
C PRO A 558 -21.16 7.97 27.74
N ALA A 559 -19.93 8.37 27.38
CA ALA A 559 -19.62 9.67 26.79
C ALA A 559 -20.28 9.95 25.42
N SER A 560 -20.76 8.91 24.75
CA SER A 560 -21.44 8.95 23.46
C SER A 560 -22.38 7.74 23.36
N PRO A 561 -23.48 7.82 22.60
CA PRO A 561 -24.37 6.69 22.33
C PRO A 561 -23.67 5.44 21.82
#